data_AF-A0A8C6DKG0-F1
#
_entry.id   AF-A0A8C6DKG0-F1
#
_cell.length_a   1.000
_cell.length_b   1.000
_cell.length_c   1.000
_cell.angle_alpha   90.00
_cell.angle_beta   90.00
_cell.angle_gamma   90.00
#
_symmetry.space_group_name_H-M   'P 1'
#
loop_
_entity.id
_entity.type
_entity.pdbx_description
1 polymer ?
#
loop_
_entity_poly.entity_id
_entity_poly.type
_entity_poly.pdbx_seq_one_letter_code
_entity_poly.pdbx_strand_id
1 'polypeptide(L)'
;MRDSQLRKKQNESLSKCVITLLNSGGGMSKIEIENEDYSYEKDGIGLDLEHSLADMVPIVHKYFDFMKQGKYFLIFVKSWSSKIPGMKIATLNSNLYKRDITSVNVMNATVRCREEREESSTKALASDFFNRTQLRYREKLTFTESTYVEIKDFSTQKLLQRIKEILPQNVSAFANTRGGYLFIGLSEEKQEVIGFKAEKSDLDKLEREIEKCISKLPVYHFCVEKKKINYLCKFLEVYDEESLCGYVCMLKIEPFCCAVFAKKPDSWHVKDNQVMQLSVEEWVQLMMDPEPVPSEKVTYIPEILYKGLFSQHEGLAQLIRKEMGSVRQGTLIFSKSWSLDLDLQENQSVICDALLISQDRPPVLYTFLRDLNDELKGYSIKTALTLKKKLVKVGGYTGKVCVMTKIYWSEESSTLTEGSARLLHDSSLSAIYPKSYTLITSQTINDLKKALFIVLKRLGTLSDKFDSEIFQHLLTAGSFLMSQLFASGTRSIQLQHQSFQ
;
A
#
# COMPACT_ATOMS: atom_id res chain seq x y z
N MET A 1 -38.11 4.28 -1.39
CA MET A 1 -38.46 3.43 -2.56
C MET A 1 -38.64 1.98 -2.15
N ARG A 2 -39.60 1.25 -2.76
CA ARG A 2 -39.92 -0.16 -2.45
C ARG A 2 -39.14 -1.19 -3.29
N ASP A 3 -38.49 -0.79 -4.38
CA ASP A 3 -37.70 -1.68 -5.24
C ASP A 3 -36.19 -1.60 -4.89
N SER A 4 -35.66 -2.68 -4.32
CA SER A 4 -34.26 -2.79 -3.91
C SER A 4 -33.29 -2.93 -5.09
N GLN A 5 -33.73 -3.49 -6.22
CA GLN A 5 -32.89 -3.65 -7.42
C GLN A 5 -32.73 -2.33 -8.14
N LEU A 6 -33.81 -1.56 -8.28
CA LEU A 6 -33.75 -0.22 -8.88
C LEU A 6 -32.83 0.70 -8.09
N ARG A 7 -32.96 0.73 -6.75
CA ARG A 7 -32.09 1.52 -5.87
C ARG A 7 -30.62 1.15 -6.05
N LYS A 8 -30.30 -0.15 -6.09
CA LYS A 8 -28.93 -0.62 -6.31
C LYS A 8 -28.37 -0.14 -7.66
N LYS A 9 -29.16 -0.24 -8.73
CA LYS A 9 -28.78 0.21 -10.08
C LYS A 9 -28.55 1.72 -10.16
N GLN A 10 -29.42 2.51 -9.52
CA GLN A 10 -29.27 3.97 -9.44
C GLN A 10 -27.98 4.34 -8.68
N ASN A 11 -27.72 3.68 -7.55
CA ASN A 11 -26.51 3.91 -6.77
C ASN A 11 -25.22 3.51 -7.51
N GLU A 12 -25.22 2.37 -8.23
CA GLU A 12 -24.10 1.96 -9.09
C GLU A 12 -23.83 2.98 -10.21
N SER A 13 -24.87 3.48 -10.86
CA SER A 13 -24.75 4.51 -11.90
C SER A 13 -24.17 5.80 -11.34
N LEU A 14 -24.61 6.21 -10.16
CA LEU A 14 -24.11 7.41 -9.50
C LEU A 14 -22.66 7.26 -9.05
N SER A 15 -22.32 6.11 -8.47
CA SER A 15 -20.96 5.75 -8.07
C SER A 15 -19.98 5.83 -9.25
N LYS A 16 -20.38 5.28 -10.41
CA LYS A 16 -19.60 5.39 -11.65
C LYS A 16 -19.40 6.85 -12.07
N CYS A 17 -20.45 7.66 -12.05
CA CYS A 17 -20.39 9.08 -12.40
C CYS A 17 -19.41 9.83 -11.48
N VAL A 18 -19.54 9.63 -10.16
CA VAL A 18 -18.70 10.28 -9.15
C VAL A 18 -17.22 9.90 -9.31
N ILE A 19 -16.89 8.61 -9.43
CA ILE A 19 -15.51 8.16 -9.67
C ILE A 19 -14.94 8.78 -10.95
N THR A 20 -15.76 8.85 -12.01
CA THR A 20 -15.36 9.47 -13.29
C THR A 20 -14.96 10.93 -13.08
N LEU A 21 -15.80 11.71 -12.37
CA LEU A 21 -15.54 13.12 -12.09
C LEU A 21 -14.31 13.32 -11.20
N LEU A 22 -14.16 12.50 -10.14
CA LEU A 22 -12.98 12.51 -9.27
C LEU A 22 -11.69 12.38 -10.08
N ASN A 23 -11.67 11.46 -11.05
CA ASN A 23 -10.48 11.17 -11.86
C ASN A 23 -10.27 12.11 -13.06
N SER A 24 -11.18 13.07 -13.29
CA SER A 24 -11.20 13.90 -14.51
C SER A 24 -11.22 15.41 -14.23
N GLY A 25 -10.66 15.85 -13.11
CA GLY A 25 -10.59 17.28 -12.76
C GLY A 25 -11.78 17.81 -11.95
N GLY A 26 -12.73 16.95 -11.57
CA GLY A 26 -13.97 17.32 -10.91
C GLY A 26 -15.10 17.66 -11.89
N GLY A 27 -16.22 18.14 -11.36
CA GLY A 27 -17.38 18.57 -12.15
C GLY A 27 -18.68 18.50 -11.37
N MET A 28 -19.80 18.34 -12.07
CA MET A 28 -21.13 18.28 -11.49
C MET A 28 -21.95 17.16 -12.11
N SER A 29 -22.53 16.31 -11.27
CA SER A 29 -23.56 15.35 -11.66
C SER A 29 -24.94 15.98 -11.49
N LYS A 30 -25.79 15.89 -12.51
CA LYS A 30 -27.17 16.37 -12.49
C LYS A 30 -28.12 15.19 -12.56
N ILE A 31 -28.97 15.06 -11.55
CA ILE A 31 -29.90 13.93 -11.38
C ILE A 31 -31.32 14.49 -11.38
N GLU A 32 -32.22 13.90 -12.15
CA GLU A 32 -33.65 14.24 -12.10
C GLU A 32 -34.32 13.48 -10.95
N ILE A 33 -35.07 14.20 -10.12
CA ILE A 33 -35.74 13.65 -8.95
C ILE A 33 -37.09 13.08 -9.39
N GLU A 34 -37.25 11.76 -9.24
CA GLU A 34 -38.52 11.08 -9.57
C GLU A 34 -39.57 11.23 -8.45
N ASN A 35 -39.14 11.41 -7.20
CA ASN A 35 -40.04 11.57 -6.06
C ASN A 35 -40.52 13.02 -5.95
N GLU A 36 -41.78 13.27 -6.29
CA GLU A 36 -42.36 14.61 -6.30
C GLU A 36 -42.34 15.29 -4.92
N ASP A 37 -42.46 14.52 -3.84
CA ASP A 37 -42.52 15.03 -2.46
C ASP A 37 -41.15 15.22 -1.78
N TYR A 38 -40.05 15.00 -2.51
CA TYR A 38 -38.70 15.05 -1.94
C TYR A 38 -38.28 16.47 -1.49
N SER A 39 -37.81 16.59 -0.25
CA SER A 39 -37.20 17.79 0.33
C SER A 39 -35.81 17.46 0.86
N TYR A 40 -34.79 18.13 0.33
CA TYR A 40 -33.40 17.88 0.72
C TYR A 40 -33.15 18.13 2.22
N GLU A 41 -33.79 19.15 2.78
CA GLU A 41 -33.66 19.55 4.19
C GLU A 41 -34.27 18.51 5.15
N LYS A 42 -35.25 17.73 4.69
CA LYS A 42 -35.95 16.72 5.50
C LYS A 42 -35.43 15.31 5.24
N ASP A 43 -35.17 14.99 3.97
CA ASP A 43 -34.91 13.63 3.51
C ASP A 43 -33.42 13.34 3.31
N GLY A 44 -32.57 14.37 3.23
CA GLY A 44 -31.14 14.23 2.97
C GLY A 44 -30.83 13.61 1.60
N ILE A 45 -29.69 12.94 1.46
CA ILE A 45 -29.28 12.28 0.21
C ILE A 45 -29.56 10.77 0.18
N GLY A 46 -29.96 10.20 1.31
CA GLY A 46 -30.18 8.76 1.49
C GLY A 46 -28.94 8.03 2.01
N LEU A 47 -29.15 7.13 2.99
CA LEU A 47 -28.10 6.40 3.69
C LEU A 47 -27.26 5.51 2.78
N ASP A 48 -27.85 4.92 1.74
CA ASP A 48 -27.13 4.08 0.78
C ASP A 48 -26.12 4.89 -0.05
N LEU A 49 -26.49 6.12 -0.42
CA LEU A 49 -25.59 7.03 -1.11
C LEU A 49 -24.50 7.57 -0.17
N GLU A 50 -24.86 7.93 1.06
CA GLU A 50 -23.89 8.36 2.08
C GLU A 50 -22.79 7.31 2.31
N HIS A 51 -23.19 6.05 2.55
CA HIS A 51 -22.23 4.95 2.72
C HIS A 51 -21.36 4.76 1.47
N SER A 52 -21.97 4.80 0.28
CA SER A 52 -21.22 4.60 -0.97
C SER A 52 -20.19 5.71 -1.19
N LEU A 53 -20.55 6.98 -0.93
CA LEU A 53 -19.60 8.10 -1.05
C LEU A 53 -18.51 8.05 0.01
N ALA A 54 -18.84 7.62 1.24
CA ALA A 54 -17.88 7.44 2.32
C ALA A 54 -16.87 6.32 2.03
N ASP A 55 -17.28 5.28 1.29
CA ASP A 55 -16.38 4.21 0.84
C ASP A 55 -15.41 4.70 -0.27
N MET A 56 -15.77 5.74 -1.03
CA MET A 56 -14.95 6.26 -2.13
C MET A 56 -13.89 7.27 -1.69
N VAL A 57 -14.16 8.08 -0.67
CA VAL A 57 -13.28 9.16 -0.22
C VAL A 57 -13.18 9.19 1.31
N PRO A 58 -12.03 9.55 1.89
CA PRO A 58 -11.85 9.52 3.35
C PRO A 58 -12.65 10.60 4.09
N ILE A 59 -12.98 11.71 3.42
CA ILE A 59 -13.72 12.83 4.01
C ILE A 59 -14.72 13.35 2.96
N VAL A 60 -15.97 12.88 3.03
CA VAL A 60 -17.04 13.13 2.05
C VAL A 60 -17.20 14.64 1.75
N HIS A 61 -17.40 15.46 2.78
CA HIS A 61 -17.64 16.90 2.64
C HIS A 61 -16.45 17.70 2.06
N LYS A 62 -15.25 17.11 1.96
CA LYS A 62 -14.10 17.76 1.32
C LYS A 62 -14.16 17.65 -0.21
N TYR A 63 -14.85 16.62 -0.71
CA TYR A 63 -14.91 16.27 -2.12
C TYR A 63 -16.29 16.48 -2.73
N PHE A 64 -17.34 16.54 -1.92
CA PHE A 64 -18.72 16.59 -2.40
C PHE A 64 -19.50 17.74 -1.77
N ASP A 65 -20.17 18.52 -2.62
CA ASP A 65 -21.23 19.44 -2.24
C ASP A 65 -22.53 19.03 -2.93
N PHE A 66 -23.66 19.29 -2.27
CA PHE A 66 -24.98 18.86 -2.73
C PHE A 66 -25.94 20.04 -2.79
N MET A 67 -26.79 20.07 -3.82
CA MET A 67 -27.77 21.13 -3.99
C MET A 67 -29.02 20.60 -4.70
N LYS A 68 -30.20 20.97 -4.20
CA LYS A 68 -31.47 20.80 -4.93
C LYS A 68 -31.75 22.05 -5.76
N GLN A 69 -32.07 21.89 -7.04
CA GLN A 69 -32.47 22.96 -7.93
C GLN A 69 -33.70 22.56 -8.77
N GLY A 70 -34.87 23.05 -8.38
CA GLY A 70 -36.15 22.65 -9.00
C GLY A 70 -36.40 21.15 -8.87
N LYS A 71 -36.56 20.47 -10.01
CA LYS A 71 -36.71 19.00 -10.12
C LYS A 71 -35.39 18.23 -10.17
N TYR A 72 -34.26 18.91 -9.99
CA TYR A 72 -32.93 18.28 -10.07
C TYR A 72 -32.22 18.27 -8.73
N PHE A 73 -31.47 17.20 -8.51
CA PHE A 73 -30.47 17.06 -7.46
C PHE A 73 -29.07 17.13 -8.09
N LEU A 74 -28.25 18.05 -7.61
CA LEU A 74 -26.92 18.33 -8.13
C LEU A 74 -25.87 17.86 -7.12
N ILE A 75 -24.87 17.13 -7.62
CA ILE A 75 -23.70 16.72 -6.84
C ILE A 75 -22.47 17.36 -7.47
N PHE A 76 -21.86 18.30 -6.78
CA PHE A 76 -20.60 18.89 -7.17
C PHE A 76 -19.46 18.01 -6.63
N VAL A 77 -18.60 17.58 -7.54
CA VAL A 77 -17.49 16.67 -7.24
C VAL A 77 -16.19 17.43 -7.47
N LYS A 78 -15.40 17.59 -6.42
CA LYS A 78 -14.04 18.13 -6.54
C LYS A 78 -13.11 17.12 -7.19
N SER A 79 -12.08 17.56 -7.90
CA SER A 79 -11.04 16.65 -8.38
C SER A 79 -10.43 15.84 -7.24
N TRP A 80 -10.09 14.59 -7.53
CA TRP A 80 -9.27 13.77 -6.65
C TRP A 80 -7.94 14.49 -6.37
N SER A 81 -7.53 14.50 -5.09
CA SER A 81 -6.25 15.07 -4.68
C SER A 81 -5.40 13.97 -4.06
N SER A 82 -4.17 13.84 -4.55
CA SER A 82 -3.20 12.78 -4.22
C SER A 82 -2.73 12.79 -2.76
N LYS A 83 -3.25 13.68 -1.91
CA LYS A 83 -2.89 13.83 -0.50
C LYS A 83 -3.30 12.65 0.39
N ILE A 84 -3.79 11.55 -0.18
CA ILE A 84 -4.18 10.33 0.53
C ILE A 84 -3.13 9.26 0.25
N PRO A 85 -2.28 8.90 1.24
CA PRO A 85 -1.25 7.90 1.05
C PRO A 85 -1.84 6.59 0.51
N GLY A 86 -1.33 6.13 -0.64
CA GLY A 86 -1.68 4.83 -1.23
C GLY A 86 -2.85 4.82 -2.22
N MET A 87 -3.61 5.90 -2.38
CA MET A 87 -4.68 6.00 -3.39
C MET A 87 -4.45 7.19 -4.32
N LYS A 88 -3.88 6.91 -5.51
CA LYS A 88 -3.59 7.95 -6.52
C LYS A 88 -4.73 8.20 -7.49
N ILE A 89 -5.63 7.23 -7.61
CA ILE A 89 -6.81 7.31 -8.46
C ILE A 89 -8.03 6.78 -7.73
N ALA A 90 -9.16 7.46 -7.86
CA ALA A 90 -10.41 7.02 -7.27
C ALA A 90 -10.85 5.69 -7.92
N THR A 91 -11.11 4.69 -7.09
CA THR A 91 -11.42 3.32 -7.53
C THR A 91 -12.49 2.75 -6.62
N LEU A 92 -13.59 2.27 -7.20
CA LEU A 92 -14.67 1.62 -6.44
C LEU A 92 -14.25 0.21 -6.00
N ASN A 93 -13.63 -0.55 -6.90
CA ASN A 93 -13.07 -1.85 -6.62
C ASN A 93 -11.87 -2.10 -7.53
N SER A 94 -10.71 -2.42 -6.96
CA SER A 94 -9.51 -2.74 -7.75
C SER A 94 -9.68 -4.05 -8.54
N ASN A 95 -10.57 -4.93 -8.07
CA ASN A 95 -10.75 -6.31 -8.55
C ASN A 95 -9.47 -7.14 -8.48
N LEU A 96 -8.54 -6.70 -7.64
CA LEU A 96 -7.35 -7.42 -7.25
C LEU A 96 -7.62 -8.05 -5.89
N TYR A 97 -7.60 -9.38 -5.81
CA TYR A 97 -7.97 -10.08 -4.58
C TYR A 97 -6.76 -10.73 -3.93
N LYS A 98 -6.85 -10.89 -2.61
CA LYS A 98 -5.96 -11.73 -1.81
C LYS A 98 -6.78 -12.65 -0.94
N ARG A 99 -6.19 -13.78 -0.59
CA ARG A 99 -6.73 -14.62 0.46
C ARG A 99 -6.12 -14.23 1.81
N ASP A 100 -6.96 -14.13 2.82
CA ASP A 100 -6.61 -13.76 4.19
C ASP A 100 -7.38 -14.70 5.12
N ILE A 101 -6.69 -15.74 5.60
CA ILE A 101 -7.28 -16.86 6.34
C ILE A 101 -8.41 -17.46 5.49
N THR A 102 -9.66 -17.44 5.96
CA THR A 102 -10.82 -18.02 5.26
C THR A 102 -11.48 -17.06 4.28
N SER A 103 -11.03 -15.80 4.21
CA SER A 103 -11.72 -14.74 3.47
C SER A 103 -11.01 -14.35 2.19
N VAL A 104 -11.79 -14.04 1.15
CA VAL A 104 -11.32 -13.42 -0.09
C VAL A 104 -11.54 -11.92 0.00
N ASN A 105 -10.47 -11.16 0.16
CA ASN A 105 -10.51 -9.72 0.37
C ASN A 105 -9.96 -8.98 -0.85
N VAL A 106 -10.59 -7.84 -1.19
CA VAL A 106 -10.03 -6.91 -2.17
C VAL A 106 -8.74 -6.32 -1.59
N MET A 107 -7.67 -6.37 -2.37
CA MET A 107 -6.42 -5.69 -2.06
C MET A 107 -6.67 -4.17 -2.16
N ASN A 108 -6.80 -3.53 -1.00
CA ASN A 108 -6.72 -2.08 -0.86
C ASN A 108 -5.34 -1.69 -0.32
N ALA A 109 -4.97 -0.40 -0.44
CA ALA A 109 -3.66 0.11 -0.03
C ALA A 109 -3.39 0.01 1.49
N THR A 110 -4.37 -0.37 2.30
CA THR A 110 -4.30 -0.38 3.77
C THR A 110 -4.22 -1.79 4.39
N VAL A 111 -4.44 -2.89 3.65
CA VAL A 111 -4.40 -4.24 4.26
C VAL A 111 -2.98 -4.77 4.41
N ARG A 112 -2.39 -4.51 5.58
CA ARG A 112 -1.14 -5.10 6.08
C ARG A 112 -1.24 -6.64 6.10
N CYS A 113 -0.39 -7.34 5.36
CA CYS A 113 -0.25 -8.80 5.48
C CYS A 113 0.43 -9.13 6.82
N ARG A 114 -0.24 -9.92 7.68
CA ARG A 114 0.40 -10.50 8.88
C ARG A 114 1.26 -11.68 8.44
N GLU A 115 2.42 -11.87 9.08
CA GLU A 115 3.23 -13.07 8.89
C GLU A 115 2.57 -14.24 9.66
N GLU A 116 2.10 -15.25 8.94
CA GLU A 116 1.47 -16.43 9.51
C GLU A 116 2.51 -17.52 9.81
N ARG A 117 2.56 -17.97 11.07
CA ARG A 117 3.47 -19.03 11.55
C ARG A 117 2.85 -20.44 11.62
N GLU A 118 1.56 -20.64 11.31
CA GLU A 118 0.91 -21.94 11.59
C GLU A 118 0.14 -22.63 10.43
N GLU A 119 0.01 -22.04 9.24
CA GLU A 119 -0.83 -22.65 8.17
C GLU A 119 -0.14 -23.69 7.26
N SER A 120 1.12 -24.05 7.54
CA SER A 120 1.86 -25.01 6.71
C SER A 120 1.26 -26.42 6.74
N SER A 121 0.58 -26.81 7.82
CA SER A 121 -0.03 -28.13 7.97
C SER A 121 -1.28 -28.29 7.10
N THR A 122 -2.17 -27.31 7.08
CA THR A 122 -3.41 -27.33 6.27
C THR A 122 -3.11 -27.41 4.78
N LYS A 123 -2.09 -26.70 4.30
CA LYS A 123 -1.63 -26.79 2.90
C LYS A 123 -1.18 -28.20 2.52
N ALA A 124 -0.49 -28.90 3.43
CA ALA A 124 -0.05 -30.27 3.19
C ALA A 124 -1.24 -31.23 3.12
N LEU A 125 -2.19 -31.13 4.06
CA LEU A 125 -3.41 -31.96 4.06
C LEU A 125 -4.24 -31.76 2.78
N ALA A 126 -4.40 -30.52 2.33
CA ALA A 126 -5.09 -30.22 1.08
C ALA A 126 -4.34 -30.77 -0.15
N SER A 127 -3.01 -30.72 -0.14
CA SER A 127 -2.17 -31.31 -1.18
C SER A 127 -2.31 -32.84 -1.23
N ASP A 128 -2.32 -33.49 -0.07
CA ASP A 128 -2.51 -34.94 0.03
C ASP A 128 -3.89 -35.33 -0.48
N PHE A 129 -4.92 -34.57 -0.10
CA PHE A 129 -6.28 -34.74 -0.63
C PHE A 129 -6.32 -34.55 -2.16
N PHE A 130 -5.62 -33.56 -2.72
CA PHE A 130 -5.52 -33.31 -4.17
C PHE A 130 -4.82 -34.42 -4.97
N ASN A 131 -4.02 -35.25 -4.30
CA ASN A 131 -3.31 -36.36 -4.91
C ASN A 131 -4.02 -37.72 -4.73
N ARG A 132 -5.18 -37.75 -4.08
CA ARG A 132 -6.01 -38.96 -4.00
C ARG A 132 -6.52 -39.36 -5.39
N THR A 133 -6.89 -40.64 -5.51
CA THR A 133 -7.43 -41.23 -6.74
C THR A 133 -8.95 -41.40 -6.71
N GLN A 134 -9.55 -41.52 -5.52
CA GLN A 134 -10.99 -41.68 -5.31
C GLN A 134 -11.40 -41.11 -3.95
N LEU A 135 -12.69 -40.79 -3.79
CA LEU A 135 -13.29 -40.29 -2.56
C LEU A 135 -14.49 -41.12 -2.15
N ARG A 136 -14.82 -41.11 -0.85
CA ARG A 136 -16.02 -41.79 -0.33
C ARG A 136 -17.07 -40.77 0.09
N TYR A 137 -18.33 -41.01 -0.28
CA TYR A 137 -19.45 -40.17 0.12
C TYR A 137 -19.53 -40.08 1.65
N ARG A 138 -19.71 -38.85 2.18
CA ARG A 138 -19.71 -38.52 3.61
C ARG A 138 -18.44 -38.88 4.37
N GLU A 139 -17.32 -39.13 3.70
CA GLU A 139 -16.05 -39.20 4.42
C GLU A 139 -15.73 -37.84 5.06
N LYS A 140 -15.18 -37.88 6.27
CA LYS A 140 -14.86 -36.67 7.03
C LYS A 140 -13.61 -35.99 6.45
N LEU A 141 -13.71 -34.67 6.30
CA LEU A 141 -12.56 -33.84 5.94
C LEU A 141 -11.59 -33.75 7.12
N THR A 142 -10.30 -33.66 6.80
CA THR A 142 -9.22 -33.51 7.79
C THR A 142 -8.67 -32.09 7.83
N PHE A 143 -9.24 -31.19 7.04
CA PHE A 143 -8.84 -29.80 6.89
C PHE A 143 -10.09 -28.92 6.70
N THR A 144 -9.95 -27.64 7.03
CA THR A 144 -10.97 -26.60 6.88
C THR A 144 -10.54 -25.56 5.85
N GLU A 145 -11.40 -24.57 5.57
CA GLU A 145 -10.98 -23.38 4.83
C GLU A 145 -9.80 -22.68 5.54
N SER A 146 -8.88 -22.11 4.75
CA SER A 146 -7.65 -21.43 5.20
C SER A 146 -7.09 -20.56 4.09
N THR A 147 -5.93 -19.90 4.28
CA THR A 147 -5.30 -19.08 3.24
C THR A 147 -4.93 -19.89 1.99
N TYR A 148 -4.85 -21.23 2.12
CA TYR A 148 -4.54 -22.14 1.02
C TYR A 148 -5.74 -22.96 0.53
N VAL A 149 -6.91 -22.89 1.18
CA VAL A 149 -8.04 -23.77 0.89
C VAL A 149 -9.36 -23.01 0.89
N GLU A 150 -10.13 -23.14 -0.19
CA GLU A 150 -11.53 -22.70 -0.32
C GLU A 150 -12.42 -23.92 -0.61
N ILE A 151 -13.56 -24.01 0.09
CA ILE A 151 -14.49 -25.14 0.01
C ILE A 151 -15.88 -24.64 -0.45
N LYS A 152 -16.48 -25.35 -1.41
CA LYS A 152 -17.82 -25.04 -1.92
C LYS A 152 -18.64 -26.31 -2.13
N ASP A 153 -19.81 -26.39 -1.51
CA ASP A 153 -20.67 -27.59 -1.57
C ASP A 153 -21.35 -27.76 -2.93
N PHE A 154 -21.83 -26.65 -3.53
CA PHE A 154 -22.51 -26.56 -4.84
C PHE A 154 -23.25 -27.83 -5.30
N SER A 155 -24.21 -28.29 -4.51
CA SER A 155 -25.04 -29.47 -4.79
C SER A 155 -26.22 -29.23 -5.76
N THR A 156 -26.28 -28.12 -6.51
CA THR A 156 -27.49 -27.71 -7.27
C THR A 156 -27.32 -27.62 -8.79
N GLN A 157 -28.46 -27.62 -9.52
CA GLN A 157 -28.57 -27.58 -10.99
C GLN A 157 -27.91 -26.37 -11.69
N LYS A 158 -27.39 -25.39 -10.94
CA LYS A 158 -26.72 -24.18 -11.49
C LYS A 158 -25.20 -24.20 -11.29
N LEU A 159 -24.60 -25.38 -11.16
CA LEU A 159 -23.15 -25.57 -10.92
C LEU A 159 -22.28 -24.71 -11.84
N LEU A 160 -22.50 -24.78 -13.15
CA LEU A 160 -21.71 -24.02 -14.14
C LEU A 160 -21.79 -22.50 -13.92
N GLN A 161 -22.98 -21.99 -13.62
CA GLN A 161 -23.19 -20.56 -13.36
C GLN A 161 -22.48 -20.12 -12.08
N ARG A 162 -22.59 -20.91 -11.00
CA ARG A 162 -21.93 -20.62 -9.72
C ARG A 162 -20.41 -20.65 -9.84
N ILE A 163 -19.86 -21.59 -10.61
CA ILE A 163 -18.42 -21.66 -10.87
C ILE A 163 -17.95 -20.39 -11.59
N LYS A 164 -18.68 -19.91 -12.60
CA LYS A 164 -18.37 -18.64 -13.28
C LYS A 164 -18.36 -17.44 -12.35
N GLU A 165 -19.21 -17.44 -11.34
CA GLU A 165 -19.33 -16.34 -10.37
C GLU A 165 -18.15 -16.32 -9.38
N ILE A 166 -17.73 -17.49 -8.87
CA ILE A 166 -16.70 -17.55 -7.82
C ILE A 166 -15.26 -17.66 -8.35
N LEU A 167 -15.08 -18.22 -9.55
CA LEU A 167 -13.76 -18.62 -10.04
C LEU A 167 -12.82 -17.42 -10.26
N PRO A 168 -13.25 -16.29 -10.87
CA PRO A 168 -12.36 -15.14 -11.06
C PRO A 168 -11.77 -14.60 -9.76
N GLN A 169 -12.59 -14.46 -8.72
CA GLN A 169 -12.18 -13.94 -7.42
C GLN A 169 -11.21 -14.90 -6.71
N ASN A 170 -11.53 -16.19 -6.70
CA ASN A 170 -10.67 -17.21 -6.08
C ASN A 170 -9.33 -17.36 -6.79
N VAL A 171 -9.32 -17.37 -8.13
CA VAL A 171 -8.08 -17.47 -8.90
C VAL A 171 -7.21 -16.24 -8.69
N SER A 172 -7.80 -15.03 -8.73
CA SER A 172 -7.10 -13.79 -8.37
C SER A 172 -6.50 -13.86 -6.96
N ALA A 173 -7.29 -14.28 -5.97
CA ALA A 173 -6.86 -14.37 -4.57
C ALA A 173 -5.69 -15.34 -4.35
N PHE A 174 -5.76 -16.56 -4.88
CA PHE A 174 -4.70 -17.55 -4.73
C PHE A 174 -3.45 -17.19 -5.54
N ALA A 175 -3.61 -16.69 -6.76
CA ALA A 175 -2.50 -16.32 -7.63
C ALA A 175 -1.70 -15.14 -7.04
N ASN A 176 -2.36 -14.15 -6.46
CA ASN A 176 -1.71 -12.99 -5.83
C ASN A 176 -1.19 -13.27 -4.41
N THR A 177 -1.33 -14.50 -3.92
CA THR A 177 -0.80 -14.94 -2.63
C THR A 177 0.22 -16.07 -2.84
N ARG A 178 0.11 -17.19 -2.12
CA ARG A 178 1.07 -18.31 -2.15
C ARG A 178 0.55 -19.53 -2.90
N GLY A 179 -0.42 -19.32 -3.80
CA GLY A 179 -1.23 -20.37 -4.41
C GLY A 179 -2.17 -21.04 -3.42
N GLY A 180 -2.95 -22.00 -3.89
CA GLY A 180 -3.88 -22.74 -3.04
C GLY A 180 -4.81 -23.66 -3.83
N TYR A 181 -5.83 -24.15 -3.14
CA TYR A 181 -6.77 -25.16 -3.60
C TYR A 181 -8.21 -24.67 -3.48
N LEU A 182 -8.97 -24.82 -4.55
CA LEU A 182 -10.42 -24.64 -4.56
C LEU A 182 -11.08 -26.01 -4.77
N PHE A 183 -11.86 -26.45 -3.78
CA PHE A 183 -12.60 -27.70 -3.82
C PHE A 183 -14.10 -27.44 -3.95
N ILE A 184 -14.71 -28.01 -4.98
CA ILE A 184 -16.14 -27.89 -5.27
C ILE A 184 -16.78 -29.28 -5.19
N GLY A 185 -17.82 -29.43 -4.36
CA GLY A 185 -18.40 -30.69 -3.92
C GLY A 185 -18.04 -31.08 -2.49
N LEU A 186 -17.44 -30.19 -1.70
CA LEU A 186 -17.12 -30.42 -0.28
C LEU A 186 -17.99 -29.52 0.61
N SER A 187 -18.40 -30.02 1.78
CA SER A 187 -19.23 -29.27 2.72
C SER A 187 -18.44 -28.81 3.93
N GLU A 188 -18.23 -27.50 4.06
CA GLU A 188 -17.60 -26.91 5.24
C GLU A 188 -18.48 -27.06 6.48
N GLU A 189 -19.80 -26.90 6.33
CA GLU A 189 -20.75 -27.00 7.45
C GLU A 189 -20.76 -28.42 8.05
N LYS A 190 -20.75 -29.45 7.19
CA LYS A 190 -20.79 -30.85 7.62
C LYS A 190 -19.40 -31.47 7.82
N GLN A 191 -18.35 -30.78 7.36
CA GLN A 191 -16.98 -31.28 7.26
C GLN A 191 -16.91 -32.62 6.52
N GLU A 192 -17.57 -32.71 5.35
CA GLU A 192 -17.78 -33.96 4.61
C GLU A 192 -17.61 -33.81 3.09
N VAL A 193 -17.25 -34.91 2.43
CA VAL A 193 -17.35 -35.05 0.96
C VAL A 193 -18.81 -35.27 0.56
N ILE A 194 -19.35 -34.40 -0.29
CA ILE A 194 -20.73 -34.48 -0.80
C ILE A 194 -20.75 -34.86 -2.28
N GLY A 195 -19.91 -34.21 -3.09
CA GLY A 195 -19.89 -34.30 -4.54
C GLY A 195 -21.08 -33.62 -5.23
N PHE A 196 -21.01 -33.56 -6.55
CA PHE A 196 -22.13 -33.17 -7.41
C PHE A 196 -22.36 -34.24 -8.49
N LYS A 197 -23.61 -34.38 -8.92
CA LYS A 197 -23.98 -35.31 -10.00
C LYS A 197 -23.64 -34.67 -11.35
N ALA A 198 -22.98 -35.41 -12.22
CA ALA A 198 -22.61 -34.98 -13.57
C ALA A 198 -22.41 -36.20 -14.47
N GLU A 199 -22.64 -36.05 -15.77
CA GLU A 199 -22.17 -37.01 -16.77
C GLU A 199 -20.75 -36.64 -17.24
N LYS A 200 -20.05 -37.58 -17.89
CA LYS A 200 -18.68 -37.33 -18.37
C LYS A 200 -18.59 -36.13 -19.33
N SER A 201 -19.59 -35.94 -20.20
CA SER A 201 -19.68 -34.78 -21.08
C SER A 201 -19.87 -33.45 -20.34
N ASP A 202 -20.50 -33.47 -19.16
CA ASP A 202 -20.65 -32.28 -18.32
C ASP A 202 -19.31 -31.88 -17.70
N LEU A 203 -18.49 -32.86 -17.30
CA LEU A 203 -17.14 -32.62 -16.79
C LEU A 203 -16.25 -31.96 -17.86
N ASP A 204 -16.26 -32.49 -19.09
CA ASP A 204 -15.52 -31.90 -20.21
C ASP A 204 -15.97 -30.46 -20.51
N LYS A 205 -17.28 -30.21 -20.41
CA LYS A 205 -17.84 -28.86 -20.59
C LYS A 205 -17.42 -27.93 -19.45
N LEU A 206 -17.38 -28.45 -18.22
CA LEU A 206 -16.96 -27.68 -17.06
C LEU A 206 -15.47 -27.32 -17.13
N GLU A 207 -14.62 -28.27 -17.51
CA GLU A 207 -13.18 -28.03 -17.68
C GLU A 207 -12.90 -26.93 -18.72
N ARG A 208 -13.54 -27.01 -19.89
CA ARG A 208 -13.42 -25.98 -20.93
C ARG A 208 -13.88 -24.60 -20.46
N GLU A 209 -14.94 -24.55 -19.65
CA GLU A 209 -15.44 -23.26 -19.14
C GLU A 209 -14.54 -22.71 -18.01
N ILE A 210 -13.91 -23.57 -17.21
CA ILE A 210 -12.86 -23.17 -16.25
C ILE A 210 -11.67 -22.58 -17.00
N GLU A 211 -11.15 -23.27 -18.02
CA GLU A 211 -10.02 -22.81 -18.83
C GLU A 211 -10.32 -21.47 -19.50
N LYS A 212 -11.50 -21.35 -20.12
CA LYS A 212 -11.98 -20.11 -20.74
C LYS A 212 -12.16 -18.98 -19.73
N CYS A 213 -12.55 -19.28 -18.49
CA CYS A 213 -12.70 -18.27 -17.45
C CYS A 213 -11.32 -17.75 -16.99
N ILE A 214 -10.40 -18.66 -16.66
CA ILE A 214 -9.05 -18.34 -16.18
C ILE A 214 -8.24 -17.60 -17.27
N SER A 215 -8.31 -18.06 -18.51
CA SER A 215 -7.58 -17.44 -19.63
C SER A 215 -8.03 -16.01 -19.97
N LYS A 216 -9.22 -15.61 -19.54
CA LYS A 216 -9.77 -14.25 -19.73
C LYS A 216 -9.47 -13.30 -18.57
N LEU A 217 -8.89 -13.78 -17.48
CA LEU A 217 -8.57 -12.94 -16.33
C LEU A 217 -7.50 -11.92 -16.74
N PRO A 218 -7.72 -10.62 -16.47
CA PRO A 218 -6.71 -9.62 -16.75
C PRO A 218 -5.47 -9.84 -15.87
N VAL A 219 -4.29 -9.81 -16.49
CA VAL A 219 -3.01 -9.96 -15.79
C VAL A 219 -2.10 -8.79 -16.13
N TYR A 220 -1.34 -8.32 -15.15
CA TYR A 220 -0.30 -7.31 -15.35
C TYR A 220 1.05 -7.87 -14.93
N HIS A 221 2.03 -7.77 -15.83
CA HIS A 221 3.39 -8.21 -15.59
C HIS A 221 4.31 -7.02 -15.33
N PHE A 222 4.96 -7.04 -14.16
CA PHE A 222 6.10 -6.17 -13.86
C PHE A 222 7.43 -6.78 -14.33
N CYS A 223 7.45 -8.10 -14.51
CA CYS A 223 8.61 -8.84 -14.99
C CYS A 223 8.65 -8.93 -16.52
N VAL A 224 9.82 -9.28 -17.05
CA VAL A 224 10.03 -9.47 -18.50
C VAL A 224 9.27 -10.71 -19.01
N GLU A 225 9.16 -11.74 -18.18
CA GLU A 225 8.52 -13.01 -18.53
C GLU A 225 6.99 -12.91 -18.48
N LYS A 226 6.33 -12.99 -19.63
CA LYS A 226 4.85 -12.94 -19.75
C LYS A 226 4.22 -14.34 -19.61
N LYS A 227 4.36 -14.93 -18.42
CA LYS A 227 3.79 -16.25 -18.09
C LYS A 227 2.28 -16.17 -17.93
N LYS A 228 1.57 -17.24 -18.34
CA LYS A 228 0.13 -17.39 -18.06
C LYS A 228 -0.09 -17.85 -16.61
N ILE A 229 -1.31 -17.69 -16.12
CA ILE A 229 -1.75 -18.26 -14.84
C ILE A 229 -1.63 -19.78 -14.93
N ASN A 230 -0.88 -20.38 -14.02
CA ASN A 230 -0.69 -21.83 -13.98
C ASN A 230 -1.67 -22.45 -12.97
N TYR A 231 -2.38 -23.48 -13.40
CA TYR A 231 -3.33 -24.20 -12.57
C TYR A 231 -3.46 -25.66 -13.01
N LEU A 232 -3.92 -26.52 -12.11
CA LEU A 232 -4.32 -27.89 -12.40
C LEU A 232 -5.80 -28.05 -12.06
N CYS A 233 -6.55 -28.70 -12.94
CA CYS A 233 -7.95 -29.06 -12.74
C CYS A 233 -8.06 -30.59 -12.70
N LYS A 234 -8.78 -31.12 -11.71
CA LYS A 234 -9.10 -32.55 -11.60
C LYS A 234 -10.56 -32.74 -11.22
N PHE A 235 -11.17 -33.78 -11.74
CA PHE A 235 -12.46 -34.28 -11.27
C PHE A 235 -12.22 -35.64 -10.63
N LEU A 236 -12.59 -35.78 -9.36
CA LEU A 236 -12.39 -37.01 -8.60
C LEU A 236 -13.73 -37.67 -8.33
N GLU A 237 -13.81 -38.97 -8.59
CA GLU A 237 -15.00 -39.79 -8.42
C GLU A 237 -15.31 -39.97 -6.92
N VAL A 238 -16.59 -39.83 -6.58
CA VAL A 238 -17.13 -40.04 -5.23
C VAL A 238 -18.00 -41.29 -5.25
N TYR A 239 -17.67 -42.24 -4.40
CA TYR A 239 -18.38 -43.51 -4.27
C TYR A 239 -19.19 -43.58 -2.98
N ASP A 240 -20.44 -44.02 -3.11
CA ASP A 240 -21.23 -44.49 -1.98
C ASP A 240 -21.20 -46.02 -2.00
N GLU A 241 -20.44 -46.60 -1.06
CA GLU A 241 -20.01 -47.99 -1.10
C GLU A 241 -19.27 -48.33 -2.41
N GLU A 242 -19.89 -49.08 -3.31
CA GLU A 242 -19.32 -49.45 -4.63
C GLU A 242 -19.97 -48.67 -5.79
N SER A 243 -20.95 -47.81 -5.51
CA SER A 243 -21.69 -47.07 -6.53
C SER A 243 -21.14 -45.65 -6.70
N LEU A 244 -20.76 -45.29 -7.93
CA LEU A 244 -20.39 -43.92 -8.28
C LEU A 244 -21.60 -42.99 -8.08
N CYS A 245 -21.50 -42.06 -7.13
CA CYS A 245 -22.61 -41.18 -6.76
C CYS A 245 -22.41 -39.72 -7.17
N GLY A 246 -21.18 -39.32 -7.52
CA GLY A 246 -20.88 -37.98 -8.03
C GLY A 246 -19.40 -37.69 -8.21
N TYR A 247 -19.06 -36.42 -8.34
CA TYR A 247 -17.70 -35.94 -8.54
C TYR A 247 -17.38 -34.75 -7.63
N VAL A 248 -16.10 -34.59 -7.30
CA VAL A 248 -15.54 -33.36 -6.72
C VAL A 248 -14.66 -32.70 -7.77
N CYS A 249 -14.85 -31.40 -8.00
CA CYS A 249 -13.98 -30.60 -8.86
C CYS A 249 -12.91 -29.93 -8.00
N MET A 250 -11.65 -30.16 -8.34
CA MET A 250 -10.50 -29.75 -7.55
C MET A 250 -9.58 -28.90 -8.42
N LEU A 251 -9.32 -27.67 -7.99
CA LEU A 251 -8.44 -26.74 -8.68
C LEU A 251 -7.25 -26.43 -7.79
N LYS A 252 -6.03 -26.61 -8.31
CA LYS A 252 -4.80 -26.12 -7.70
C LYS A 252 -4.32 -24.90 -8.47
N ILE A 253 -4.25 -23.75 -7.82
CA ILE A 253 -3.76 -22.50 -8.41
C ILE A 253 -2.35 -22.26 -7.88
N GLU A 254 -1.39 -22.13 -8.79
CA GLU A 254 0.00 -21.81 -8.43
C GLU A 254 0.17 -20.30 -8.14
N PRO A 255 1.12 -19.90 -7.28
CA PRO A 255 1.44 -18.49 -7.09
C PRO A 255 1.88 -17.85 -8.41
N PHE A 256 1.41 -16.64 -8.66
CA PHE A 256 1.74 -15.88 -9.86
C PHE A 256 2.81 -14.83 -9.56
N CYS A 257 3.71 -14.61 -10.53
CA CYS A 257 4.87 -13.75 -10.32
C CYS A 257 4.55 -12.24 -10.20
N CYS A 258 3.35 -11.82 -10.61
CA CYS A 258 2.93 -10.42 -10.66
C CYS A 258 1.48 -10.29 -10.19
N ALA A 259 0.59 -9.62 -10.95
CA ALA A 259 -0.78 -9.35 -10.53
C ALA A 259 -1.82 -10.01 -11.46
N VAL A 260 -2.79 -10.69 -10.85
CA VAL A 260 -3.96 -11.30 -11.50
C VAL A 260 -5.23 -10.63 -10.97
N PHE A 261 -6.02 -10.07 -11.86
CA PHE A 261 -7.30 -9.43 -11.53
C PHE A 261 -8.47 -10.36 -11.83
N ALA A 262 -9.52 -10.30 -11.03
CA ALA A 262 -10.76 -11.03 -11.32
C ALA A 262 -11.52 -10.44 -12.52
N LYS A 263 -11.42 -9.11 -12.72
CA LYS A 263 -11.95 -8.34 -13.84
C LYS A 263 -11.23 -7.00 -13.92
N LYS A 264 -11.54 -6.16 -14.92
CA LYS A 264 -10.99 -4.79 -14.99
C LYS A 264 -11.30 -4.00 -13.71
N PRO A 265 -10.43 -3.10 -13.25
CA PRO A 265 -10.72 -2.23 -12.11
C PRO A 265 -12.01 -1.43 -12.35
N ASP A 266 -12.86 -1.35 -11.33
CA ASP A 266 -14.06 -0.52 -11.35
C ASP A 266 -13.63 0.94 -11.08
N SER A 267 -12.97 1.53 -12.09
CA SER A 267 -12.46 2.89 -12.10
C SER A 267 -12.60 3.48 -13.50
N TRP A 268 -13.00 4.74 -13.59
CA TRP A 268 -13.39 5.41 -14.82
C TRP A 268 -12.79 6.80 -14.92
N HIS A 269 -12.68 7.29 -16.15
CA HIS A 269 -12.24 8.64 -16.49
C HIS A 269 -12.98 9.16 -17.72
N VAL A 270 -12.91 10.47 -17.95
CA VAL A 270 -13.37 11.08 -19.20
C VAL A 270 -12.20 11.11 -20.18
N LYS A 271 -12.41 10.51 -21.35
CA LYS A 271 -11.48 10.58 -22.49
C LYS A 271 -12.30 10.80 -23.75
N ASP A 272 -11.90 11.76 -24.58
CA ASP A 272 -12.59 12.11 -25.83
C ASP A 272 -14.10 12.37 -25.64
N ASN A 273 -14.46 13.08 -24.57
CA ASN A 273 -15.83 13.37 -24.14
C ASN A 273 -16.71 12.13 -23.84
N GLN A 274 -16.10 10.96 -23.61
CA GLN A 274 -16.80 9.74 -23.23
C GLN A 274 -16.33 9.22 -21.88
N VAL A 275 -17.25 8.60 -21.13
CA VAL A 275 -16.93 7.92 -19.87
C VAL A 275 -16.36 6.55 -20.20
N MET A 276 -15.05 6.39 -20.00
CA MET A 276 -14.30 5.18 -20.30
C MET A 276 -13.89 4.48 -19.00
N GLN A 277 -13.98 3.15 -18.96
CA GLN A 277 -13.41 2.36 -17.87
C GLN A 277 -11.92 2.18 -18.12
N LEU A 278 -11.10 2.39 -17.09
CA LEU A 278 -9.65 2.21 -17.19
C LEU A 278 -9.33 0.75 -17.53
N SER A 279 -8.36 0.58 -18.42
CA SER A 279 -7.67 -0.71 -18.57
C SER A 279 -6.85 -1.03 -17.32
N VAL A 280 -6.45 -2.30 -17.17
CA VAL A 280 -5.54 -2.69 -16.07
C VAL A 280 -4.22 -1.95 -16.20
N GLU A 281 -3.72 -1.81 -17.42
CA GLU A 281 -2.46 -1.13 -17.72
C GLU A 281 -2.50 0.34 -17.32
N GLU A 282 -3.53 1.08 -17.75
CA GLU A 282 -3.71 2.49 -17.39
C GLU A 282 -3.88 2.65 -15.88
N TRP A 283 -4.70 1.80 -15.24
CA TRP A 283 -4.93 1.86 -13.81
C TRP A 283 -3.64 1.61 -13.00
N VAL A 284 -2.86 0.58 -13.36
CA VAL A 284 -1.58 0.29 -12.71
C VAL A 284 -0.61 1.45 -12.93
N GLN A 285 -0.52 2.01 -14.14
CA GLN A 285 0.34 3.15 -14.41
C GLN A 285 -0.02 4.36 -13.55
N LEU A 286 -1.30 4.71 -13.44
CA LEU A 286 -1.78 5.83 -12.62
C LEU A 286 -1.56 5.58 -11.12
N MET A 287 -1.71 4.33 -10.66
CA MET A 287 -1.39 3.94 -9.29
C MET A 287 0.11 3.96 -8.99
N MET A 288 0.95 3.76 -10.01
CA MET A 288 2.41 3.75 -9.90
C MET A 288 3.04 5.12 -10.15
N ASP A 289 2.34 6.04 -10.80
CA ASP A 289 2.82 7.38 -11.17
C ASP A 289 3.31 8.12 -9.91
N PRO A 290 4.59 8.51 -9.80
CA PRO A 290 5.05 9.23 -8.62
C PRO A 290 4.15 10.42 -8.32
N GLU A 291 3.65 10.47 -7.07
CA GLU A 291 2.93 11.64 -6.55
C GLU A 291 3.66 12.92 -7.00
N PRO A 292 2.99 13.88 -7.65
CA PRO A 292 3.51 15.24 -7.69
C PRO A 292 3.44 15.75 -6.26
N VAL A 293 4.51 15.55 -5.50
CA VAL A 293 4.69 16.08 -4.15
C VAL A 293 4.39 17.58 -4.26
N PRO A 294 3.40 18.12 -3.52
CA PRO A 294 3.16 19.55 -3.47
C PRO A 294 4.49 20.23 -3.16
N SER A 295 4.89 21.18 -3.99
CA SER A 295 6.24 21.73 -4.04
C SER A 295 6.59 22.59 -2.81
N GLU A 296 6.63 21.99 -1.63
CA GLU A 296 7.61 22.41 -0.64
C GLU A 296 8.97 21.92 -1.14
N LYS A 297 9.88 22.85 -1.41
CA LYS A 297 11.26 22.53 -1.79
C LYS A 297 11.92 21.61 -0.76
N VAL A 298 11.52 21.67 0.51
CA VAL A 298 12.04 20.80 1.56
C VAL A 298 10.89 20.28 2.39
N THR A 299 10.79 18.95 2.51
CA THR A 299 9.84 18.29 3.41
C THR A 299 10.45 18.20 4.82
N TYR A 300 9.68 18.55 5.85
CA TYR A 300 10.09 18.49 7.26
C TYR A 300 9.48 17.27 7.93
N ILE A 301 10.29 16.47 8.62
CA ILE A 301 9.84 15.28 9.36
C ILE A 301 10.58 15.16 10.70
N PRO A 302 9.98 14.58 11.76
CA PRO A 302 8.57 14.24 11.85
C PRO A 302 7.70 15.46 12.20
N GLU A 303 6.46 15.46 11.72
CA GLU A 303 5.54 16.60 11.73
C GLU A 303 5.26 17.12 13.13
N ILE A 304 5.00 16.19 14.04
CA ILE A 304 4.69 16.51 15.45
C ILE A 304 5.89 17.20 16.11
N LEU A 305 7.11 16.76 15.81
CA LEU A 305 8.31 17.28 16.45
C LEU A 305 8.64 18.68 15.94
N TYR A 306 8.70 18.90 14.62
CA TYR A 306 9.09 20.21 14.11
C TYR A 306 8.02 21.27 14.41
N LYS A 307 6.72 20.92 14.36
CA LYS A 307 5.65 21.86 14.76
C LYS A 307 5.76 22.23 16.23
N GLY A 308 5.98 21.24 17.11
CA GLY A 308 6.21 21.49 18.53
C GLY A 308 7.41 22.41 18.77
N LEU A 309 8.53 22.14 18.10
CA LEU A 309 9.74 22.97 18.18
C LEU A 309 9.50 24.39 17.67
N PHE A 310 8.77 24.57 16.58
CA PHE A 310 8.51 25.90 16.01
C PHE A 310 7.54 26.71 16.85
N SER A 311 6.57 26.06 17.51
CA SER A 311 5.68 26.71 18.47
C SER A 311 6.41 27.12 19.75
N GLN A 312 7.42 26.36 20.19
CA GLN A 312 8.18 26.65 21.40
C GLN A 312 9.33 27.64 21.16
N HIS A 313 9.92 27.64 19.96
CA HIS A 313 11.09 28.43 19.62
C HIS A 313 10.88 29.15 18.28
N GLU A 314 10.30 30.36 18.31
CA GLU A 314 10.03 31.13 17.09
C GLU A 314 11.30 31.47 16.29
N GLY A 315 12.41 31.77 16.99
CA GLY A 315 13.71 32.03 16.36
C GLY A 315 14.25 30.83 15.56
N LEU A 316 13.99 29.60 16.02
CA LEU A 316 14.35 28.37 15.31
C LEU A 316 13.59 28.25 13.99
N ALA A 317 12.29 28.55 13.99
CA ALA A 317 11.46 28.47 12.80
C ALA A 317 11.94 29.44 11.71
N GLN A 318 12.31 30.67 12.09
CA GLN A 318 12.83 31.69 11.16
C GLN A 318 14.20 31.28 10.57
N LEU A 319 15.11 30.77 11.41
CA LEU A 319 16.42 30.27 10.98
C LEU A 319 16.30 29.16 9.95
N ILE A 320 15.45 28.17 10.22
CA ILE A 320 15.26 27.04 9.32
C ILE A 320 14.64 27.51 8.00
N ARG A 321 13.66 28.41 8.02
CA ARG A 321 13.11 29.00 6.79
C ARG A 321 14.20 29.70 5.97
N LYS A 322 15.11 30.43 6.61
CA LYS A 322 16.24 31.10 5.95
C LYS A 322 17.19 30.10 5.30
N GLU A 323 17.62 29.06 6.03
CA GLU A 323 18.52 28.03 5.49
C GLU A 323 17.88 27.25 4.34
N MET A 324 16.61 26.86 4.50
CA MET A 324 15.86 26.07 3.51
C MET A 324 15.48 26.88 2.26
N GLY A 325 15.46 28.22 2.33
CA GLY A 325 15.17 29.09 1.18
C GLY A 325 16.13 28.88 -0.01
N SER A 326 17.35 28.43 0.28
CA SER A 326 18.39 28.13 -0.72
C SER A 326 18.35 26.69 -1.26
N VAL A 327 17.58 25.79 -0.65
CA VAL A 327 17.57 24.36 -0.98
C VAL A 327 16.62 24.12 -2.15
N ARG A 328 17.07 23.37 -3.16
CA ARG A 328 16.23 23.07 -4.35
C ARG A 328 15.19 22.01 -4.06
N GLN A 329 15.63 20.86 -3.58
CA GLN A 329 14.77 19.73 -3.21
C GLN A 329 15.42 18.90 -2.09
N GLY A 330 14.71 18.61 -1.00
CA GLY A 330 15.26 17.79 0.08
C GLY A 330 14.28 17.37 1.17
N THR A 331 14.81 16.67 2.17
CA THR A 331 14.10 16.26 3.38
C THR A 331 14.92 16.69 4.60
N LEU A 332 14.31 17.42 5.53
CA LEU A 332 14.91 17.84 6.80
C LEU A 332 14.34 16.98 7.93
N ILE A 333 15.19 16.19 8.57
CA ILE A 333 14.84 15.17 9.56
C ILE A 333 15.22 15.66 10.95
N PHE A 334 14.23 16.11 11.72
CA PHE A 334 14.37 16.56 13.09
C PHE A 334 14.50 15.39 14.06
N SER A 335 15.35 15.59 15.05
CA SER A 335 15.42 14.81 16.27
C SER A 335 15.60 15.75 17.46
N LYS A 336 15.13 15.32 18.65
CA LYS A 336 15.50 15.99 19.89
C LYS A 336 17.00 15.91 20.13
N SER A 337 17.61 14.77 19.80
CA SER A 337 19.05 14.59 19.84
C SER A 337 19.48 13.49 18.87
N TRP A 338 20.12 13.88 17.76
CA TRP A 338 20.68 12.90 16.82
C TRP A 338 21.82 12.10 17.45
N SER A 339 22.45 12.60 18.52
CA SER A 339 23.45 11.84 19.27
C SER A 339 22.81 10.66 20.01
N LEU A 340 21.68 10.88 20.69
CA LEU A 340 20.92 9.86 21.39
C LEU A 340 20.41 8.79 20.42
N ASP A 341 19.89 9.22 19.27
CA ASP A 341 19.42 8.33 18.20
C ASP A 341 20.53 7.46 17.59
N LEU A 342 21.79 7.80 17.85
CA LEU A 342 22.98 7.09 17.38
C LEU A 342 23.71 6.36 18.53
N ASP A 343 23.06 6.17 19.68
CA ASP A 343 23.62 5.59 20.92
C ASP A 343 24.82 6.34 21.50
N LEU A 344 24.83 7.66 21.36
CA LEU A 344 25.80 8.53 22.03
C LEU A 344 25.17 9.18 23.27
N GLN A 345 26.03 9.76 24.11
CA GLN A 345 25.59 10.54 25.27
C GLN A 345 24.84 11.81 24.81
N GLU A 346 23.66 12.02 25.38
CA GLU A 346 22.84 13.21 25.14
C GLU A 346 23.53 14.47 25.71
N ASN A 347 23.35 15.59 25.04
CA ASN A 347 23.82 16.89 25.51
C ASN A 347 22.63 17.80 25.83
N GLN A 348 22.45 18.14 27.10
CA GLN A 348 21.30 18.91 27.58
C GLN A 348 21.27 20.37 27.09
N SER A 349 22.39 20.89 26.57
CA SER A 349 22.44 22.23 25.98
C SER A 349 21.88 22.27 24.54
N VAL A 350 21.52 21.13 23.94
CA VAL A 350 20.94 21.03 22.59
C VAL A 350 19.42 21.11 22.66
N ILE A 351 18.82 22.04 21.93
CA ILE A 351 17.36 22.16 21.76
C ILE A 351 16.86 21.04 20.83
N CYS A 352 17.49 20.94 19.66
CA CYS A 352 17.24 19.89 18.69
C CYS A 352 18.38 19.78 17.67
N ASP A 353 18.41 18.65 16.98
CA ASP A 353 19.25 18.43 15.82
C ASP A 353 18.36 18.19 14.59
N ALA A 354 18.81 18.63 13.40
CA ALA A 354 18.09 18.40 12.16
C ALA A 354 19.06 17.98 11.03
N LEU A 355 18.81 16.83 10.40
CA LEU A 355 19.62 16.31 9.30
C LEU A 355 18.94 16.62 7.96
N LEU A 356 19.59 17.44 7.14
CA LEU A 356 19.17 17.72 5.77
C LEU A 356 19.76 16.69 4.81
N ILE A 357 18.91 16.09 3.99
CA ILE A 357 19.30 15.32 2.80
C ILE A 357 18.67 15.99 1.58
N SER A 358 19.47 16.59 0.69
CA SER A 358 18.99 17.33 -0.47
C SER A 358 19.74 16.98 -1.76
N GLN A 359 19.23 17.48 -2.90
CA GLN A 359 19.81 17.25 -4.24
C GLN A 359 20.98 18.17 -4.60
N ASP A 360 21.16 19.26 -3.87
CA ASP A 360 22.05 20.36 -4.23
C ASP A 360 23.31 20.46 -3.35
N ARG A 361 23.35 19.77 -2.19
CA ARG A 361 24.48 19.81 -1.27
C ARG A 361 24.60 18.55 -0.41
N PRO A 362 25.80 18.21 0.09
CA PRO A 362 26.00 17.05 0.97
C PRO A 362 25.10 17.10 2.20
N PRO A 363 24.84 15.95 2.85
CA PRO A 363 24.07 15.92 4.09
C PRO A 363 24.58 16.93 5.11
N VAL A 364 23.67 17.72 5.67
CA VAL A 364 24.00 18.77 6.66
C VAL A 364 23.29 18.46 7.97
N LEU A 365 24.05 18.25 9.02
CA LEU A 365 23.57 18.17 10.39
C LEU A 365 23.55 19.57 11.01
N TYR A 366 22.35 20.09 11.22
CA TYR A 366 22.10 21.30 11.98
C TYR A 366 21.96 20.96 13.46
N THR A 367 22.66 21.69 14.32
CA THR A 367 22.53 21.59 15.78
C THR A 367 22.11 22.94 16.33
N PHE A 368 21.01 22.99 17.07
CA PHE A 368 20.47 24.20 17.67
C PHE A 368 20.64 24.17 19.19
N LEU A 369 21.21 25.24 19.74
CA LEU A 369 21.64 25.31 21.13
C LEU A 369 20.80 26.24 21.97
N ARG A 370 20.61 25.86 23.24
CA ARG A 370 20.04 26.68 24.31
C ARG A 370 21.11 27.55 24.94
N ASP A 371 22.22 26.94 25.35
CA ASP A 371 23.30 27.60 26.09
C ASP A 371 24.63 27.52 25.33
N LEU A 372 25.48 28.54 25.50
CA LEU A 372 26.84 28.54 24.97
C LEU A 372 27.74 27.67 25.87
N ASN A 373 28.34 26.64 25.28
CA ASN A 373 29.32 25.78 25.95
C ASN A 373 30.46 25.42 24.95
N ASP A 374 31.70 25.55 25.40
CA ASP A 374 32.91 25.37 24.59
C ASP A 374 33.09 23.92 24.08
N GLU A 375 32.48 22.92 24.71
CA GLU A 375 32.55 21.51 24.31
C GLU A 375 31.60 21.13 23.14
N LEU A 376 30.74 22.05 22.69
CA LEU A 376 29.64 21.76 21.76
C LEU A 376 30.07 21.57 20.30
N LYS A 377 31.20 22.15 19.90
CA LYS A 377 31.82 21.79 18.59
C LYS A 377 32.19 20.32 18.56
N GLY A 378 32.67 19.78 19.68
CA GLY A 378 32.97 18.36 19.87
C GLY A 378 31.72 17.49 19.72
N TYR A 379 30.59 17.93 20.29
CA TYR A 379 29.30 17.24 20.14
C TYR A 379 28.90 17.05 18.67
N SER A 380 28.73 18.16 17.92
CA SER A 380 28.19 18.08 16.55
C SER A 380 29.12 17.30 15.61
N ILE A 381 30.44 17.49 15.76
CA ILE A 381 31.45 16.73 15.01
C ILE A 381 31.38 15.23 15.34
N LYS A 382 31.29 14.86 16.62
CA LYS A 382 31.20 13.46 17.05
C LYS A 382 29.92 12.79 16.54
N THR A 383 28.80 13.51 16.56
CA THR A 383 27.52 13.03 16.03
C THR A 383 27.60 12.79 14.52
N ALA A 384 28.11 13.76 13.74
CA ALA A 384 28.28 13.62 12.29
C ALA A 384 29.25 12.47 11.91
N LEU A 385 30.37 12.32 12.62
CA LEU A 385 31.30 11.21 12.41
C LEU A 385 30.68 9.86 12.72
N THR A 386 29.88 9.77 13.79
CA THR A 386 29.20 8.54 14.18
C THR A 386 28.11 8.17 13.18
N LEU A 387 27.30 9.15 12.73
CA LEU A 387 26.31 8.97 11.67
C LEU A 387 26.95 8.40 10.41
N LYS A 388 28.05 9.02 9.94
CA LYS A 388 28.82 8.53 8.79
C LYS A 388 29.28 7.09 8.97
N LYS A 389 29.84 6.74 10.13
CA LYS A 389 30.30 5.36 10.43
C LYS A 389 29.14 4.36 10.42
N LYS A 390 27.99 4.71 11.01
CA LYS A 390 26.82 3.83 11.06
C LYS A 390 26.16 3.66 9.70
N LEU A 391 26.08 4.70 8.88
CA LEU A 391 25.59 4.59 7.50
C LEU A 391 26.34 3.53 6.70
N VAL A 392 27.66 3.45 6.85
CA VAL A 392 28.48 2.44 6.18
C VAL A 392 28.36 1.07 6.85
N LYS A 393 28.63 0.98 8.16
CA LYS A 393 28.75 -0.32 8.86
C LYS A 393 27.41 -1.01 9.13
N VAL A 394 26.37 -0.24 9.38
CA VAL A 394 25.04 -0.74 9.76
C VAL A 394 24.07 -0.59 8.58
N GLY A 395 24.09 0.58 7.93
CA GLY A 395 23.21 0.88 6.79
C GLY A 395 23.66 0.28 5.45
N GLY A 396 24.90 -0.20 5.35
CA GLY A 396 25.44 -0.80 4.12
C GLY A 396 25.70 0.22 3.00
N TYR A 397 25.82 1.51 3.32
CA TYR A 397 26.09 2.54 2.32
C TYR A 397 27.50 2.40 1.76
N THR A 398 27.62 2.20 0.46
CA THR A 398 28.91 2.00 -0.26
C THR A 398 29.39 3.26 -0.98
N GLY A 399 28.55 4.30 -1.08
CA GLY A 399 28.89 5.56 -1.71
C GLY A 399 29.85 6.42 -0.88
N LYS A 400 30.44 7.45 -1.53
CA LYS A 400 31.22 8.48 -0.83
C LYS A 400 30.29 9.48 -0.17
N VAL A 401 30.35 9.60 1.16
CA VAL A 401 29.52 10.54 1.93
C VAL A 401 30.36 11.35 2.91
N CYS A 402 30.08 12.65 2.97
CA CYS A 402 30.46 13.53 4.07
C CYS A 402 29.18 14.06 4.74
N VAL A 403 29.26 14.33 6.03
CA VAL A 403 28.17 15.00 6.77
C VAL A 403 28.74 16.33 7.25
N MET A 404 28.23 17.42 6.70
CA MET A 404 28.58 18.78 7.12
C MET A 404 27.85 19.09 8.43
N THR A 405 28.45 19.89 9.30
CA THR A 405 27.83 20.40 10.52
C THR A 405 27.65 21.91 10.46
N LYS A 406 26.48 22.38 10.93
CA LYS A 406 26.19 23.79 11.20
C LYS A 406 25.62 23.94 12.60
N ILE A 407 26.15 24.86 13.38
CA ILE A 407 25.76 25.07 14.78
C ILE A 407 25.19 26.47 14.93
N TYR A 408 23.95 26.56 15.41
CA TYR A 408 23.28 27.81 15.72
C TYR A 408 23.01 27.93 17.20
N TRP A 409 23.13 29.15 17.70
CA TRP A 409 22.68 29.53 19.02
C TRP A 409 21.55 30.55 18.92
N SER A 410 20.56 30.41 19.80
CA SER A 410 19.39 31.29 19.89
C SER A 410 19.34 31.91 21.28
N GLU A 411 19.32 33.24 21.35
CA GLU A 411 19.16 33.96 22.63
C GLU A 411 17.68 33.96 23.04
N GLU A 412 17.32 33.28 24.14
CA GLU A 412 15.97 33.34 24.71
C GLU A 412 15.78 34.66 25.48
N SER A 413 15.49 35.75 24.77
CA SER A 413 14.92 36.98 25.36
C SER A 413 13.58 37.28 24.71
N SER A 414 12.56 37.49 25.52
CA SER A 414 11.12 37.55 25.22
C SER A 414 10.67 38.72 24.31
N THR A 415 11.58 39.35 23.58
CA THR A 415 11.28 40.36 22.54
C THR A 415 12.27 40.21 21.38
N LEU A 416 12.01 39.27 20.46
CA LEU A 416 12.89 39.03 19.32
C LEU A 416 12.52 39.96 18.15
N THR A 417 13.37 40.96 17.91
CA THR A 417 13.48 41.62 16.59
C THR A 417 14.53 40.89 15.74
N GLU A 418 14.48 41.03 14.41
CA GLU A 418 15.40 40.39 13.46
C GLU A 418 16.87 40.50 13.91
N GLY A 419 17.53 39.39 14.28
CA GLY A 419 18.97 39.35 14.57
C GLY A 419 19.45 38.50 15.76
N SER A 420 18.56 37.83 16.51
CA SER A 420 18.89 37.16 17.78
C SER A 420 19.49 35.74 17.68
N ALA A 421 19.71 35.23 16.46
CA ALA A 421 20.30 33.91 16.25
C ALA A 421 21.64 34.00 15.52
N ARG A 422 22.67 33.39 16.11
CA ARG A 422 24.06 33.47 15.63
C ARG A 422 24.55 32.11 15.14
N LEU A 423 25.07 32.09 13.92
CA LEU A 423 25.81 30.94 13.38
C LEU A 423 27.18 30.89 14.09
N LEU A 424 27.40 29.86 14.89
CA LEU A 424 28.64 29.69 15.66
C LEU A 424 29.69 28.87 14.91
N HIS A 425 29.25 27.96 14.04
CA HIS A 425 30.13 27.08 13.31
C HIS A 425 29.46 26.61 12.01
N ASP A 426 30.22 26.65 10.91
CA ASP A 426 29.84 26.07 9.63
C ASP A 426 31.03 25.33 9.03
N SER A 427 30.96 23.99 9.03
CA SER A 427 32.02 23.14 8.48
C SER A 427 32.17 23.28 6.96
N SER A 428 31.16 23.80 6.25
CA SER A 428 31.24 23.99 4.80
C SER A 428 32.22 25.11 4.42
N LEU A 429 32.52 26.02 5.36
CA LEU A 429 33.50 27.10 5.16
C LEU A 429 34.94 26.64 5.37
N SER A 430 35.17 25.55 6.13
CA SER A 430 36.51 25.09 6.53
C SER A 430 36.95 23.79 5.84
N ALA A 431 36.02 22.97 5.33
CA ALA A 431 36.33 21.68 4.73
C ALA A 431 36.08 21.65 3.22
N ILE A 432 37.16 21.60 2.42
CA ILE A 432 37.08 21.39 0.97
C ILE A 432 37.06 19.90 0.67
N TYR A 433 35.88 19.37 0.33
CA TYR A 433 35.73 17.98 -0.11
C TYR A 433 35.94 17.82 -1.62
N PRO A 434 36.54 16.71 -2.10
CA PRO A 434 36.62 16.43 -3.53
C PRO A 434 35.24 16.34 -4.17
N LYS A 435 35.13 16.68 -5.47
CA LYS A 435 33.86 16.64 -6.22
C LYS A 435 33.08 15.33 -6.09
N SER A 436 33.77 14.20 -5.92
CA SER A 436 33.13 12.89 -5.73
C SER A 436 32.35 12.72 -4.41
N TYR A 437 32.53 13.63 -3.44
CA TYR A 437 31.74 13.69 -2.18
C TYR A 437 30.62 14.71 -2.25
N THR A 438 30.68 15.65 -3.19
CA THR A 438 29.69 16.73 -3.38
C THR A 438 28.76 16.49 -4.56
N LEU A 439 29.08 15.53 -5.43
CA LEU A 439 28.22 15.10 -6.54
C LEU A 439 27.07 14.26 -5.98
N ILE A 440 25.85 14.79 -6.10
CA ILE A 440 24.65 14.14 -5.56
C ILE A 440 23.70 13.88 -6.71
N THR A 441 23.46 12.60 -6.97
CA THR A 441 22.45 12.12 -7.92
C THR A 441 21.23 11.61 -7.16
N SER A 442 20.08 11.54 -7.84
CA SER A 442 18.86 10.95 -7.28
C SER A 442 19.09 9.52 -6.76
N GLN A 443 19.94 8.75 -7.44
CA GLN A 443 20.32 7.41 -6.99
C GLN A 443 21.11 7.45 -5.67
N THR A 444 22.13 8.30 -5.56
CA THR A 444 22.93 8.40 -4.32
C THR A 444 22.11 8.88 -3.13
N ILE A 445 21.11 9.74 -3.34
CA ILE A 445 20.17 10.17 -2.30
C ILE A 445 19.31 9.00 -1.84
N ASN A 446 18.75 8.24 -2.79
CA ASN A 446 17.91 7.09 -2.46
C ASN A 446 18.69 6.03 -1.68
N ASP A 447 19.92 5.74 -2.09
CA ASP A 447 20.78 4.79 -1.38
C ASP A 447 21.17 5.29 0.01
N LEU A 448 21.40 6.60 0.16
CA LEU A 448 21.66 7.21 1.46
C LEU A 448 20.43 7.15 2.38
N LYS A 449 19.23 7.48 1.86
CA LYS A 449 17.97 7.41 2.61
C LYS A 449 17.67 5.98 3.06
N LYS A 450 17.89 4.98 2.19
CA LYS A 450 17.77 3.55 2.54
C LYS A 450 18.75 3.15 3.64
N ALA A 451 20.02 3.52 3.52
CA ALA A 451 21.02 3.21 4.53
C ALA A 451 20.68 3.85 5.88
N LEU A 452 20.22 5.11 5.88
CA LEU A 452 19.78 5.81 7.08
C LEU A 452 18.60 5.11 7.75
N PHE A 453 17.61 4.68 6.96
CA PHE A 453 16.47 3.92 7.46
C PHE A 453 16.91 2.62 8.16
N ILE A 454 17.85 1.88 7.57
CA ILE A 454 18.38 0.65 8.17
C ILE A 454 19.08 0.94 9.51
N VAL A 455 19.85 2.04 9.57
CA VAL A 455 20.50 2.49 10.82
C VAL A 455 19.45 2.73 11.89
N LEU A 456 18.48 3.61 11.64
CA LEU A 456 17.47 4.00 12.63
C LEU A 456 16.63 2.81 13.10
N LYS A 457 16.23 1.93 12.17
CA LYS A 457 15.46 0.72 12.51
C LYS A 457 16.22 -0.25 13.40
N ARG A 458 17.52 -0.43 13.18
CA ARG A 458 18.34 -1.37 13.97
C ARG A 458 18.66 -0.86 15.37
N LEU A 459 18.64 0.45 15.58
CA LEU A 459 18.91 1.06 16.87
C LEU A 459 17.67 1.14 17.77
N GLY A 460 16.46 0.91 17.22
CA GLY A 460 15.22 0.94 18.00
C GLY A 460 14.89 2.32 18.57
N THR A 461 15.48 3.38 18.02
CA THR A 461 15.41 4.76 18.54
C THR A 461 14.15 5.52 18.11
N LEU A 462 13.26 4.89 17.34
CA LEU A 462 12.05 5.49 16.82
C LEU A 462 10.82 4.88 17.52
N SER A 463 9.89 5.73 17.99
CA SER A 463 8.57 5.25 18.44
C SER A 463 7.74 4.79 17.23
N ASP A 464 6.79 3.87 17.44
CA ASP A 464 5.93 3.30 16.38
C ASP A 464 5.23 4.34 15.48
N LYS A 465 4.94 5.55 16.02
CA LYS A 465 4.32 6.65 15.25
C LYS A 465 5.34 7.43 14.41
N PHE A 466 6.58 7.55 14.90
CA PHE A 466 7.70 8.18 14.18
C PHE A 466 8.21 7.28 13.05
N ASP A 467 8.12 5.96 13.24
CA ASP A 467 8.49 4.96 12.24
C ASP A 467 7.71 5.14 10.93
N SER A 468 6.39 5.30 10.98
CA SER A 468 5.55 5.36 9.76
C SER A 468 5.85 6.59 8.89
N GLU A 469 6.06 7.75 9.51
CA GLU A 469 6.32 9.00 8.80
C GLU A 469 7.73 9.03 8.19
N ILE A 470 8.75 8.69 8.99
CA ILE A 470 10.13 8.59 8.51
C ILE A 470 10.23 7.54 7.41
N PHE A 471 9.51 6.42 7.55
CA PHE A 471 9.44 5.36 6.56
C PHE A 471 8.86 5.85 5.21
N GLN A 472 7.73 6.57 5.23
CA GLN A 472 7.09 7.08 4.01
C GLN A 472 7.97 8.09 3.25
N HIS A 473 8.78 8.89 3.95
CA HIS A 473 9.61 9.93 3.34
C HIS A 473 11.04 9.48 2.96
N LEU A 474 11.56 8.43 3.61
CA LEU A 474 12.86 7.84 3.27
C LEU A 474 12.78 6.82 2.14
N LEU A 475 11.63 6.18 1.92
CA LEU A 475 11.42 5.20 0.86
C LEU A 475 10.41 5.75 -0.16
N THR A 476 10.80 5.83 -1.43
CA THR A 476 9.89 6.24 -2.51
C THR A 476 8.60 5.41 -2.49
N ALA A 477 7.44 6.07 -2.41
CA ALA A 477 6.12 5.45 -2.19
C ALA A 477 5.78 4.30 -3.16
N GLY A 478 6.30 4.32 -4.40
CA GLY A 478 6.13 3.23 -5.36
C GLY A 478 6.82 1.92 -4.95
N SER A 479 7.89 1.98 -4.16
CA SER A 479 8.59 0.80 -3.65
C SER A 479 7.89 0.17 -2.44
N PHE A 480 7.12 0.94 -1.68
CA PHE A 480 6.43 0.44 -0.48
C PHE A 480 5.14 -0.30 -0.82
N LEU A 481 4.31 0.26 -1.71
CA LEU A 481 3.11 -0.42 -2.21
C LEU A 481 3.51 -1.79 -2.76
N MET A 482 4.61 -1.84 -3.54
CA MET A 482 5.18 -3.10 -4.04
C MET A 482 5.77 -3.98 -2.94
N SER A 483 6.45 -3.43 -1.92
CA SER A 483 6.98 -4.25 -0.82
C SER A 483 5.87 -4.88 0.02
N GLN A 484 4.71 -4.22 0.21
CA GLN A 484 3.58 -4.80 0.92
C GLN A 484 2.70 -5.69 0.04
N LEU A 485 2.59 -5.39 -1.27
CA LEU A 485 1.92 -6.23 -2.25
C LEU A 485 2.70 -7.52 -2.57
N PHE A 486 4.03 -7.52 -2.47
CA PHE A 486 4.90 -8.61 -2.98
C PHE A 486 5.91 -9.19 -1.97
N ALA A 487 5.98 -8.76 -0.70
CA ALA A 487 6.87 -9.38 0.30
C ALA A 487 6.53 -10.84 0.66
N SER A 488 5.45 -11.41 0.15
CA SER A 488 5.11 -12.82 0.32
C SER A 488 5.77 -13.77 -0.71
N GLY A 489 6.45 -13.23 -1.74
CA GLY A 489 6.81 -13.99 -2.95
C GLY A 489 8.26 -14.46 -3.13
N THR A 490 9.26 -13.92 -2.42
CA THR A 490 10.67 -14.33 -2.63
C THR A 490 11.49 -14.35 -1.35
N ARG A 491 11.46 -15.49 -0.65
CA ARG A 491 12.59 -15.97 0.18
C ARG A 491 12.82 -17.44 -0.11
N SER A 492 13.58 -17.71 -1.16
CA SER A 492 14.28 -18.99 -1.36
C SER A 492 15.33 -18.79 -2.47
N ILE A 493 16.43 -18.13 -2.12
CA ILE A 493 17.72 -18.45 -2.73
C ILE A 493 18.62 -18.79 -1.54
N GLN A 494 18.77 -20.09 -1.31
CA GLN A 494 19.76 -20.62 -0.38
C GLN A 494 21.13 -20.14 -0.84
N LEU A 495 21.80 -19.34 -0.01
CA LEU A 495 23.25 -19.25 -0.05
C LEU A 495 23.76 -20.59 0.46
N GLN A 496 24.24 -21.43 -0.46
CA GLN A 496 25.05 -22.59 -0.12
C GLN A 496 26.25 -22.12 0.70
N HIS A 497 26.32 -22.59 1.93
CA HIS A 497 27.54 -22.65 2.71
C HIS A 497 28.54 -23.52 1.93
N GLN A 498 29.57 -22.91 1.33
CA GLN A 498 30.85 -23.58 1.14
C GLN A 498 31.71 -23.26 2.35
N SER A 499 31.70 -24.17 3.32
CA SER A 499 32.75 -24.31 4.32
C SER A 499 34.01 -24.83 3.63
N PHE A 500 35.02 -23.96 3.52
CA PHE A 500 36.41 -24.39 3.41
C PHE A 500 36.97 -24.53 4.83
N GLN A 501 37.21 -25.77 5.25
CA GLN A 501 38.37 -26.16 6.03
C GLN A 501 39.08 -27.26 5.24
#